data_AF-A0A086TCA9-F1
#
_entry.id   AF-A0A086TCA9-F1
#
_cell.length_a   1.000
_cell.length_b   1.000
_cell.length_c   1.000
_cell.angle_alpha   90.00
_cell.angle_beta   90.00
_cell.angle_gamma   90.00
#
_symmetry.space_group_name_H-M   'P 1'
#
loop_
_entity.id
_entity.type
_entity.pdbx_description
1 polymer ?
#
loop_
_entity_poly.entity_id
_entity_poly.type
_entity_poly.pdbx_seq_one_letter_code
_entity_poly.pdbx_strand_id
1 'polypeptide(L)'
;MPPPGPNNRTATKWTIRLIPFFLAGAFGFSIYVTVAHLCIDYLYRQKRQRATAVAPIVLYFIFFVLTFASYLRTFLAASRNPALVPFNDRRRAAEEHRKTLPKRAREDVEAQHEWLPADQDPDSPGLEAFYTKDVFVCEPDGRPRWCTLCWHWKPDRAHHSTDLGRCVRKMDHLCPWFTFYCSLAIAVCIGTAGYCLALQQREGMSVDGRIVAMLALGGLFGFFTIGMTMTSLKYVFDNITNIDVLRKSQEFFLAVRVPLDSPPTQQYHTITYPLARPAGLTRGPNGQPLAPRDDLARRTFAVLRTDKGENPWDLGAWRNFKTVMGNNALEWLLPIRHSPCCNHDSPKGDYEFGPLIPELKRRYQLPELKDDDGSATSGNGIEMRERSHARR
;
A
#
# COMPACT_ATOMS: atom_id res chain seq x y z
N MET A 1 -16.70 -10.96 25.64
CA MET A 1 -16.02 -10.10 24.64
C MET A 1 -15.91 -8.70 25.22
N PRO A 2 -14.76 -8.01 25.12
CA PRO A 2 -14.69 -6.62 25.52
C PRO A 2 -15.63 -5.78 24.62
N PRO A 3 -16.29 -4.74 25.17
CA PRO A 3 -17.14 -3.85 24.38
C PRO A 3 -16.32 -3.20 23.26
N PRO A 4 -16.95 -2.82 22.13
CA PRO A 4 -16.28 -2.06 21.09
C PRO A 4 -15.65 -0.82 21.73
N GLY A 5 -14.33 -0.67 21.53
CA GLY A 5 -13.57 0.44 22.09
C GLY A 5 -14.14 1.80 21.66
N PRO A 6 -13.87 2.88 22.41
CA PRO A 6 -14.42 4.19 22.13
C PRO A 6 -14.16 4.61 20.67
N ASN A 7 -15.22 5.06 20.00
CA ASN A 7 -15.22 5.45 18.60
C ASN A 7 -14.43 6.75 18.40
N ASN A 8 -13.11 6.64 18.24
CA ASN A 8 -12.20 7.77 18.07
C ASN A 8 -12.36 8.54 16.74
N ARG A 9 -13.33 8.16 15.88
CA ARG A 9 -13.59 8.81 14.59
C ARG A 9 -13.76 10.33 14.70
N THR A 10 -14.40 10.82 15.75
CA THR A 10 -14.59 12.28 15.95
C THR A 10 -13.29 12.97 16.27
N ALA A 11 -12.46 12.40 17.15
CA ALA A 11 -11.15 12.92 17.49
C ALA A 11 -10.25 12.95 16.23
N THR A 12 -10.16 11.84 15.50
CA THR A 12 -9.40 11.73 14.24
C THR A 12 -9.83 12.80 13.22
N LYS A 13 -11.13 13.05 13.07
CA LYS A 13 -11.65 14.09 12.16
C LYS A 13 -11.19 15.50 12.55
N TRP A 14 -11.25 15.84 13.84
CA TRP A 14 -10.80 17.15 14.31
C TRP A 14 -9.29 17.30 14.22
N THR A 15 -8.54 16.25 14.55
CA THR A 15 -7.08 16.20 14.39
C THR A 15 -6.67 16.48 12.94
N ILE A 16 -7.29 15.83 11.95
CA ILE A 16 -7.02 16.06 10.52
C ILE A 16 -7.32 17.51 10.11
N ARG A 17 -8.34 18.15 10.70
CA ARG A 17 -8.72 19.54 10.39
C ARG A 17 -7.81 20.58 11.04
N LEU A 18 -7.27 20.30 12.23
CA LEU A 18 -6.46 21.24 13.01
C LEU A 18 -4.97 21.19 12.64
N ILE A 19 -4.45 20.00 12.30
CA ILE A 19 -3.03 19.81 11.94
C ILE A 19 -2.54 20.80 10.86
N PRO A 20 -3.28 21.09 9.77
CA PRO A 20 -2.82 22.04 8.74
C PRO A 20 -2.56 23.45 9.29
N PHE A 21 -3.39 23.94 10.21
CA PHE A 21 -3.20 25.26 10.82
C PHE A 21 -1.98 25.29 11.74
N PHE A 22 -1.80 24.23 12.53
CA PHE A 22 -0.61 24.07 13.38
C PHE A 22 0.67 24.04 12.52
N LEU A 23 0.66 23.27 11.44
CA LEU A 23 1.78 23.19 10.50
C LEU A 23 2.07 24.54 9.83
N ALA A 24 1.04 25.27 9.40
CA ALA A 24 1.20 26.60 8.83
C ALA A 24 1.86 27.58 9.83
N GLY A 25 1.45 27.53 11.11
CA GLY A 25 2.07 28.30 12.18
C GLY A 25 3.55 27.92 12.42
N ALA A 26 3.85 26.61 12.46
CA ALA A 26 5.22 26.12 12.62
C ALA A 26 6.13 26.55 11.45
N PHE A 27 5.64 26.45 10.21
CA PHE A 27 6.37 26.95 9.04
C PHE A 27 6.55 28.46 9.09
N GLY A 28 5.50 29.23 9.40
CA GLY A 28 5.59 30.68 9.53
C GLY A 28 6.63 31.11 10.55
N PHE A 29 6.65 30.47 11.73
CA PHE A 29 7.69 30.69 12.74
C PHE A 29 9.09 30.35 12.22
N SER A 30 9.25 29.22 11.53
CA SER A 30 10.54 28.82 10.95
C SER A 30 11.05 29.79 9.88
N ILE A 31 10.17 30.29 9.01
CA ILE A 31 10.50 31.31 8.01
C ILE A 31 10.98 32.58 8.72
N TYR A 32 10.20 33.06 9.70
CA TYR A 32 10.52 34.28 10.42
C TYR A 32 11.89 34.20 11.10
N VAL A 33 12.15 33.15 11.88
CA VAL A 33 13.42 33.04 12.61
C VAL A 33 14.58 32.76 11.67
N THR A 34 14.48 31.77 10.77
CA THR A 34 15.61 31.40 9.91
C THR A 34 15.90 32.48 8.85
N VAL A 35 14.89 32.96 8.13
CA VAL A 35 15.11 33.88 7.00
C VAL A 35 15.26 35.32 7.48
N ALA A 36 14.25 35.88 8.15
CA ALA A 36 14.25 37.30 8.50
C ALA A 36 15.25 37.59 9.62
N HIS A 37 15.11 36.90 10.76
CA HIS A 37 15.88 37.22 11.95
C HIS A 37 17.36 36.78 11.86
N LEU A 38 17.62 35.54 11.44
CA LEU A 38 19.00 35.01 11.40
C LEU A 38 19.73 35.35 10.09
N CYS A 39 19.15 35.03 8.93
CA CYS A 39 19.87 35.22 7.67
C CYS A 39 19.94 36.69 7.25
N ILE A 40 18.82 37.42 7.29
CA ILE A 40 18.77 38.82 6.83
C ILE A 40 19.30 39.77 7.91
N ASP A 41 18.73 39.76 9.11
CA ASP A 41 19.08 40.75 10.13
C ASP A 41 20.45 40.48 10.77
N TYR A 42 20.73 39.26 11.18
CA TYR A 42 22.01 38.94 11.82
C TYR A 42 23.15 38.72 10.81
N LEU A 43 23.06 37.70 9.93
CA LEU A 43 24.19 37.33 9.05
C LEU A 43 24.44 38.35 7.93
N TYR A 44 23.40 38.82 7.24
CA TYR A 44 23.56 39.73 6.12
C TYR A 44 23.78 41.19 6.54
N ARG A 45 22.93 41.74 7.42
CA ARG A 45 23.02 43.15 7.84
C ARG A 45 24.11 43.39 8.87
N GLN A 46 24.15 42.62 9.97
CA GLN A 46 25.11 42.85 11.06
C GLN A 46 26.49 42.24 10.77
N LYS A 47 26.57 40.96 10.35
CA LYS A 47 27.85 40.28 10.10
C LYS A 47 28.44 40.51 8.72
N ARG A 48 27.66 41.07 7.79
CA ARG A 48 28.05 41.27 6.37
C ARG A 48 28.51 39.98 5.67
N GLN A 49 28.10 38.81 6.18
CA GLN A 49 28.44 37.50 5.62
C GLN A 49 27.40 37.08 4.58
N ARG A 50 27.53 37.62 3.37
CA ARG A 50 26.52 37.43 2.29
C ARG A 50 26.33 35.97 1.91
N ALA A 51 27.41 35.23 1.69
CA ALA A 51 27.33 33.82 1.27
C ALA A 51 26.65 32.95 2.34
N THR A 52 27.06 33.12 3.60
CA THR A 52 26.51 32.39 4.76
C THR A 52 25.05 32.73 5.03
N ALA A 53 24.57 33.91 4.61
CA ALA A 53 23.16 34.28 4.67
C ALA A 53 22.34 33.71 3.50
N VAL A 54 22.87 33.75 2.28
CA VAL A 54 22.13 33.35 1.06
C VAL A 54 21.95 31.83 0.97
N ALA A 55 22.98 31.05 1.28
CA ALA A 55 22.94 29.59 1.17
C ALA A 55 21.78 28.94 1.97
N PRO A 56 21.61 29.20 3.28
CA PRO A 56 20.49 28.63 4.03
C PRO A 56 19.12 29.14 3.56
N ILE A 57 19.01 30.39 3.08
CA ILE A 57 17.75 30.88 2.48
C ILE A 57 17.37 30.05 1.25
N VAL A 58 18.30 29.86 0.32
CA VAL A 58 18.06 29.11 -0.92
C VAL A 58 17.69 27.67 -0.61
N LEU A 59 18.48 27.00 0.24
CA LEU A 59 18.21 25.61 0.63
C LEU A 59 16.87 25.46 1.35
N TYR A 60 16.55 26.37 2.27
CA TYR A 60 15.28 26.37 2.98
C TYR A 60 14.10 26.45 2.00
N PHE A 61 14.11 27.39 1.04
CA PHE A 61 13.00 27.54 0.10
C PHE A 61 12.90 26.39 -0.90
N ILE A 62 14.02 25.80 -1.34
CA ILE A 62 14.01 24.57 -2.16
C ILE A 62 13.29 23.44 -1.40
N PHE A 63 13.71 23.16 -0.16
CA PHE A 63 13.10 22.10 0.64
C PHE A 63 11.66 22.43 1.05
N PHE A 64 11.34 23.70 1.29
CA PHE A 64 9.98 24.15 1.57
C PHE A 64 9.05 23.89 0.37
N VAL A 65 9.47 24.25 -0.85
CA VAL A 65 8.68 24.00 -2.06
C VAL A 65 8.48 22.51 -2.29
N LEU A 66 9.53 21.69 -2.15
CA LEU A 66 9.42 20.23 -2.31
C LEU A 66 8.55 19.60 -1.22
N THR A 67 8.65 20.10 0.01
CA THR A 67 7.79 19.72 1.14
C THR A 67 6.33 20.02 0.83
N PHE A 68 6.03 21.26 0.43
CA PHE A 68 4.67 21.69 0.10
C PHE A 68 4.11 20.90 -1.09
N ALA A 69 4.90 20.71 -2.16
CA ALA A 69 4.50 19.93 -3.32
C ALA A 69 4.21 18.47 -2.96
N SER A 70 5.03 17.87 -2.10
CA SER A 70 4.82 16.49 -1.60
C SER A 70 3.56 16.39 -0.75
N TYR A 71 3.34 17.35 0.16
CA TYR A 71 2.13 17.42 0.97
C TYR A 71 0.88 17.58 0.11
N LEU A 72 0.90 18.53 -0.83
CA LEU A 72 -0.21 18.77 -1.75
C LEU A 72 -0.51 17.51 -2.57
N ARG A 73 0.50 16.86 -3.13
CA ARG A 73 0.33 15.59 -3.84
C ARG A 73 -0.36 14.55 -2.96
N THR A 74 0.15 14.30 -1.76
CA THR A 74 -0.41 13.31 -0.84
C THR A 74 -1.85 13.65 -0.48
N PHE A 75 -2.15 14.92 -0.19
CA PHE A 75 -3.50 15.38 0.10
C PHE A 75 -4.45 15.16 -1.08
N LEU A 76 -4.04 15.52 -2.30
CA LEU A 76 -4.84 15.34 -3.50
C LEU A 76 -5.05 13.86 -3.84
N ALA A 77 -4.01 13.03 -3.68
CA ALA A 77 -4.11 11.59 -3.87
C ALA A 77 -5.07 10.96 -2.86
N ALA A 78 -4.92 11.28 -1.57
CA ALA A 78 -5.80 10.79 -0.51
C ALA A 78 -7.25 11.25 -0.69
N SER A 79 -7.46 12.48 -1.16
CA SER A 79 -8.80 13.05 -1.33
C SER A 79 -9.52 12.59 -2.59
N ARG A 80 -8.79 12.35 -3.69
CA ARG A 80 -9.39 11.99 -4.99
C ARG A 80 -9.41 10.50 -5.25
N ASN A 81 -8.31 9.80 -4.98
CA ASN A 81 -8.19 8.37 -5.24
C ASN A 81 -7.15 7.72 -4.32
N PRO A 82 -7.53 7.32 -3.09
CA PRO A 82 -6.66 6.62 -2.17
C PRO A 82 -6.48 5.14 -2.55
N ALA A 83 -6.46 4.81 -3.85
CA ALA A 83 -6.35 3.45 -4.39
C ALA A 83 -7.43 2.49 -3.85
N LEU A 84 -8.69 2.95 -3.85
CA LEU A 84 -9.82 2.14 -3.40
C LEU A 84 -10.08 0.98 -4.37
N VAL A 85 -10.34 -0.22 -3.83
CA VAL A 85 -10.82 -1.34 -4.62
C VAL A 85 -12.25 -1.02 -5.10
N PRO A 86 -12.53 -1.02 -6.42
CA PRO A 86 -13.86 -0.73 -6.94
C PRO A 86 -14.91 -1.71 -6.39
N PHE A 87 -16.11 -1.20 -6.11
CA PHE A 87 -17.24 -2.09 -5.79
C PHE A 87 -17.68 -2.86 -7.04
N ASN A 88 -18.11 -4.11 -6.83
CA ASN A 88 -18.91 -4.82 -7.82
C ASN A 88 -20.33 -4.21 -7.90
N ASP A 89 -21.04 -4.51 -8.98
CA ASP A 89 -22.34 -3.88 -9.26
C ASP A 89 -23.38 -4.19 -8.18
N ARG A 90 -23.34 -5.42 -7.65
CA ARG A 90 -24.19 -5.85 -6.52
C ARG A 90 -24.00 -4.96 -5.29
N ARG A 91 -22.76 -4.67 -4.89
CA ARG A 91 -22.47 -3.79 -3.75
C ARG A 91 -22.78 -2.33 -4.07
N ARG A 92 -22.53 -1.86 -5.30
CA ARG A 92 -22.90 -0.49 -5.70
C ARG A 92 -24.38 -0.24 -5.51
N ALA A 93 -25.23 -1.12 -6.03
CA ALA A 93 -26.68 -1.03 -5.87
C ALA A 93 -27.10 -1.06 -4.39
N ALA A 94 -26.51 -1.96 -3.59
CA ALA A 94 -26.79 -2.03 -2.16
C ALA A 94 -26.36 -0.77 -1.39
N GLU A 95 -25.24 -0.15 -1.79
CA GLU A 95 -24.77 1.09 -1.17
C GLU A 95 -25.62 2.30 -1.57
N GLU A 96 -26.11 2.35 -2.81
CA GLU A 96 -27.08 3.37 -3.24
C GLU A 96 -28.38 3.28 -2.45
N HIS A 97 -28.90 2.06 -2.27
CA HIS A 97 -30.07 1.84 -1.41
C HIS A 97 -29.77 2.20 0.06
N ARG A 98 -28.61 1.83 0.60
CA ARG A 98 -28.22 2.19 1.96
C ARG A 98 -28.21 3.71 2.18
N LYS A 99 -27.81 4.50 1.19
CA LYS A 99 -27.80 5.97 1.27
C LYS A 99 -29.19 6.58 1.35
N THR A 100 -30.26 5.86 1.00
CA THR A 100 -31.65 6.34 1.17
C THR A 100 -32.20 6.06 2.57
N LEU A 101 -31.58 5.14 3.33
CA LEU A 101 -32.02 4.77 4.68
C LEU A 101 -31.75 5.87 5.71
N PRO A 102 -32.54 5.97 6.81
CA PRO A 102 -32.22 6.84 7.94
C PRO A 102 -30.94 6.36 8.66
N LYS A 103 -30.21 7.30 9.29
CA LYS A 103 -28.87 7.05 9.86
C LYS A 103 -28.80 5.82 10.77
N ARG A 104 -29.77 5.64 11.68
CA ARG A 104 -29.81 4.50 12.62
C ARG A 104 -29.89 3.15 11.89
N ALA A 105 -30.75 3.05 10.87
CA ALA A 105 -30.86 1.85 10.04
C ALA A 105 -29.57 1.56 9.25
N ARG A 106 -28.80 2.59 8.87
CA ARG A 106 -27.50 2.37 8.19
C ARG A 106 -26.45 1.73 9.10
N GLU A 107 -26.46 2.08 10.38
CA GLU A 107 -25.52 1.55 11.39
C GLU A 107 -25.86 0.10 11.72
N ASP A 108 -27.16 -0.21 11.86
CA ASP A 108 -27.64 -1.58 12.09
C ASP A 108 -27.27 -2.53 10.94
N VAL A 109 -27.41 -2.07 9.68
CA VAL A 109 -27.03 -2.85 8.48
C VAL A 109 -25.53 -3.14 8.43
N GLU A 110 -24.67 -2.16 8.77
CA GLU A 110 -23.21 -2.38 8.79
C GLU A 110 -22.81 -3.41 9.85
N ALA A 111 -23.42 -3.35 11.04
CA ALA A 111 -23.16 -4.30 12.13
C ALA A 111 -23.60 -5.73 11.76
N GLN A 112 -24.71 -5.89 11.02
CA GLN A 112 -25.14 -7.19 10.52
C GLN A 112 -24.15 -7.79 9.51
N HIS A 113 -23.56 -6.96 8.65
CA HIS A 113 -22.65 -7.44 7.61
C HIS A 113 -21.28 -7.89 8.13
N GLU A 114 -20.85 -7.40 9.30
CA GLU A 114 -19.56 -7.77 9.89
C GLU A 114 -19.43 -9.29 10.13
N TRP A 115 -20.55 -9.96 10.42
CA TRP A 115 -20.62 -11.38 10.80
C TRP A 115 -21.08 -12.31 9.67
N LEU A 116 -21.28 -11.79 8.45
CA LEU A 116 -21.65 -12.63 7.32
C LEU A 116 -20.47 -13.53 6.91
N PRO A 117 -20.72 -14.80 6.54
CA PRO A 117 -19.68 -15.66 6.00
C PRO A 117 -19.16 -15.12 4.65
N ALA A 118 -18.02 -15.65 4.22
CA ALA A 118 -17.52 -15.40 2.87
C ALA A 118 -18.54 -15.86 1.82
N ASP A 119 -18.56 -15.18 0.68
CA ASP A 119 -19.42 -15.58 -0.44
C ASP A 119 -19.09 -17.01 -0.87
N GLN A 120 -20.13 -17.84 -0.94
CA GLN A 120 -20.02 -19.26 -1.26
C GLN A 120 -20.41 -19.56 -2.71
N ASP A 121 -20.86 -18.54 -3.46
CA ASP A 121 -21.21 -18.68 -4.86
C ASP A 121 -19.97 -19.04 -5.69
N PRO A 122 -19.96 -20.19 -6.38
CA PRO A 122 -18.90 -20.57 -7.32
C PRO A 122 -18.63 -19.53 -8.41
N ASP A 123 -19.66 -18.78 -8.80
CA ASP A 123 -19.63 -17.73 -9.82
C ASP A 123 -19.67 -16.32 -9.18
N SER A 124 -19.19 -16.19 -7.93
CA SER A 124 -19.13 -14.92 -7.21
C SER A 124 -18.36 -13.87 -8.03
N PRO A 125 -18.95 -12.68 -8.30
CA PRO A 125 -18.33 -11.67 -9.13
C PRO A 125 -16.96 -11.21 -8.62
N GLY A 126 -15.98 -11.18 -9.52
CA GLY A 126 -14.59 -10.78 -9.22
C GLY A 126 -13.69 -11.95 -8.81
N LEU A 127 -14.22 -13.16 -8.63
CA LEU A 127 -13.41 -14.37 -8.39
C LEU A 127 -12.54 -14.70 -9.61
N GLU A 128 -13.02 -14.38 -10.81
CA GLU A 128 -12.33 -14.53 -12.08
C GLU A 128 -10.99 -13.79 -12.14
N ALA A 129 -10.89 -12.63 -11.49
CA ALA A 129 -9.67 -11.85 -11.44
C ALA A 129 -8.51 -12.55 -10.68
N PHE A 130 -8.80 -13.63 -9.95
CA PHE A 130 -7.80 -14.39 -9.20
C PHE A 130 -7.35 -15.62 -9.96
N TYR A 131 -8.28 -16.44 -10.46
CA TYR A 131 -7.88 -17.65 -11.17
C TYR A 131 -7.31 -17.38 -12.57
N THR A 132 -7.45 -16.17 -13.11
CA THR A 132 -6.69 -15.75 -14.31
C THR A 132 -5.21 -15.49 -14.02
N LYS A 133 -4.79 -15.45 -12.76
CA LYS A 133 -3.39 -15.23 -12.35
C LYS A 133 -2.62 -16.54 -12.18
N ASP A 134 -1.30 -16.44 -12.20
CA ASP A 134 -0.42 -17.59 -11.90
C ASP A 134 -0.27 -17.82 -10.39
N VAL A 135 -0.20 -16.74 -9.60
CA VAL A 135 -0.11 -16.79 -8.14
C VAL A 135 -0.98 -15.69 -7.52
N PHE A 136 -1.66 -16.01 -6.43
CA PHE A 136 -2.39 -15.03 -5.60
C PHE A 136 -2.44 -15.48 -4.13
N VAL A 137 -2.69 -14.53 -3.21
CA VAL A 137 -2.87 -14.83 -1.78
C VAL A 137 -4.28 -15.37 -1.54
N CYS A 138 -4.36 -16.50 -0.85
CA CYS A 138 -5.61 -17.16 -0.50
C CYS A 138 -5.73 -17.42 1.01
N GLU A 139 -6.88 -17.94 1.41
CA GLU A 139 -7.10 -18.58 2.71
C GLU A 139 -6.67 -20.06 2.64
N PRO A 140 -6.64 -20.80 3.76
CA PRO A 140 -6.25 -22.21 3.79
C PRO A 140 -7.13 -23.14 2.96
N ASP A 141 -8.29 -22.70 2.48
CA ASP A 141 -9.18 -23.44 1.59
C ASP A 141 -8.87 -23.20 0.09
N GLY A 142 -7.87 -22.36 -0.22
CA GLY A 142 -7.50 -21.98 -1.58
C GLY A 142 -8.34 -20.87 -2.20
N ARG A 143 -9.32 -20.32 -1.47
CA ARG A 143 -10.13 -19.18 -1.95
C ARG A 143 -9.44 -17.86 -1.63
N PRO A 144 -9.58 -16.83 -2.50
CA PRO A 144 -9.08 -15.50 -2.17
C PRO A 144 -9.68 -14.98 -0.86
N ARG A 145 -9.03 -14.01 -0.23
CA ARG A 145 -9.56 -13.44 1.02
C ARG A 145 -10.82 -12.64 0.74
N TRP A 146 -11.89 -12.81 1.52
CA TRP A 146 -13.14 -12.05 1.33
C TRP A 146 -13.22 -10.79 2.21
N CYS A 147 -13.90 -9.74 1.73
CA CYS A 147 -14.33 -8.61 2.54
C CYS A 147 -15.85 -8.61 2.71
N THR A 148 -16.32 -8.91 3.93
CA THR A 148 -17.75 -8.94 4.28
C THR A 148 -18.41 -7.56 4.29
N LEU A 149 -17.65 -6.49 4.52
CA LEU A 149 -18.17 -5.11 4.50
C LEU A 149 -18.26 -4.52 3.08
N CYS A 150 -17.33 -4.92 2.20
CA CYS A 150 -17.27 -4.41 0.82
C CYS A 150 -17.86 -5.38 -0.22
N TRP A 151 -18.21 -6.60 0.19
CA TRP A 151 -18.76 -7.67 -0.66
C TRP A 151 -17.94 -7.96 -1.90
N HIS A 152 -16.62 -8.12 -1.74
CA HIS A 152 -15.75 -8.54 -2.82
C HIS A 152 -14.54 -9.32 -2.30
N TRP A 153 -13.93 -10.09 -3.18
CA TRP A 153 -12.63 -10.72 -2.97
C TRP A 153 -11.53 -9.64 -2.91
N LYS A 154 -10.67 -9.70 -1.91
CA LYS A 154 -9.61 -8.73 -1.64
C LYS A 154 -8.42 -9.03 -2.55
N PRO A 155 -8.01 -8.10 -3.42
CA PRO A 155 -6.73 -8.19 -4.12
C PRO A 155 -5.58 -8.39 -3.13
N ASP A 156 -4.44 -8.87 -3.62
CA ASP A 156 -3.28 -9.07 -2.75
C ASP A 156 -2.93 -7.76 -2.05
N ARG A 157 -2.49 -7.85 -0.79
CA ARG A 157 -2.12 -6.68 0.05
C ARG A 157 -3.22 -5.61 0.21
N ALA A 158 -4.46 -5.89 -0.17
CA ALA A 158 -5.58 -4.99 0.08
C ALA A 158 -6.17 -5.22 1.47
N HIS A 159 -6.48 -4.13 2.17
CA HIS A 159 -7.05 -4.17 3.52
C HIS A 159 -8.26 -3.23 3.63
N HIS A 160 -9.26 -3.64 4.42
CA HIS A 160 -10.42 -2.79 4.71
C HIS A 160 -10.02 -1.73 5.72
N SER A 161 -10.21 -0.45 5.37
CA SER A 161 -10.03 0.67 6.28
C SER A 161 -11.39 1.07 6.85
N THR A 162 -11.56 0.93 8.16
CA THR A 162 -12.75 1.37 8.88
C THR A 162 -12.93 2.90 8.82
N ASP A 163 -11.85 3.66 8.63
CA ASP A 163 -11.90 5.12 8.48
C ASP A 163 -12.43 5.55 7.11
N LEU A 164 -12.05 4.81 6.05
CA LEU A 164 -12.52 5.07 4.69
C LEU A 164 -13.80 4.30 4.33
N GLY A 165 -14.18 3.29 5.13
CA GLY A 165 -15.29 2.39 4.86
C GLY A 165 -15.09 1.52 3.61
N ARG A 166 -13.85 1.32 3.18
CA ARG A 166 -13.49 0.74 1.89
C ARG A 166 -12.20 -0.08 1.97
N CYS A 167 -12.08 -1.09 1.10
CA CYS A 167 -10.81 -1.75 0.85
C CYS A 167 -9.85 -0.84 0.06
N VAL A 168 -8.61 -0.77 0.52
CA VAL A 168 -7.52 0.02 -0.06
C VAL A 168 -6.42 -0.93 -0.53
N ARG A 169 -5.93 -0.76 -1.76
CA ARG A 169 -4.80 -1.53 -2.30
C ARG A 169 -3.49 -1.10 -1.63
N LYS A 170 -2.62 -2.08 -1.31
CA LYS A 170 -1.33 -1.88 -0.62
C LYS A 170 -1.43 -0.91 0.55
N MET A 171 -2.46 -1.08 1.39
CA MET A 171 -2.75 -0.16 2.48
C MET A 171 -1.61 -0.15 3.49
N ASP A 172 -1.09 1.04 3.79
CA ASP A 172 -0.04 1.22 4.78
C ASP A 172 -0.62 1.83 6.07
N HIS A 173 -0.90 3.12 6.06
CA HIS A 173 -1.64 3.82 7.09
C HIS A 173 -2.14 5.18 6.56
N LEU A 174 -3.03 5.84 7.31
CA LEU A 174 -3.41 7.22 7.05
C LEU A 174 -2.38 8.15 7.71
N CYS A 175 -1.46 8.70 6.91
CA CYS A 175 -0.45 9.65 7.40
C CYS A 175 -0.83 11.09 7.04
N PRO A 176 -1.02 12.00 8.00
CA PRO A 176 -1.15 13.43 7.71
C PRO A 176 0.21 14.14 7.54
N TRP A 177 1.34 13.43 7.75
CA TRP A 177 2.69 14.01 7.86
C TRP A 177 3.54 13.77 6.60
N PHE A 178 4.48 14.68 6.35
CA PHE A 178 5.48 14.61 5.27
C PHE A 178 6.86 14.73 5.91
N THR A 179 7.78 13.83 5.56
CA THR A 179 8.90 13.53 6.48
C THR A 179 10.26 13.82 5.85
N PHE A 180 10.52 13.40 4.60
CA PHE A 180 11.86 13.53 4.01
C PHE A 180 12.30 14.99 3.79
N TYR A 181 11.65 15.75 2.90
CA TYR A 181 12.03 17.15 2.65
C TYR A 181 11.82 18.05 3.87
N CYS A 182 10.86 17.70 4.73
CA CYS A 182 10.65 18.39 6.01
C CYS A 182 11.88 18.24 6.91
N SER A 183 12.43 17.04 7.02
CA SER A 183 13.64 16.80 7.82
C SER A 183 14.84 17.58 7.30
N LEU A 184 14.96 17.75 5.97
CA LEU A 184 16.00 18.57 5.35
C LEU A 184 15.80 20.07 5.64
N ALA A 185 14.57 20.58 5.54
CA ALA A 185 14.25 21.96 5.91
C ALA A 185 14.54 22.23 7.40
N ILE A 186 14.17 21.29 8.28
CA ILE A 186 14.45 21.36 9.71
C ILE A 186 15.96 21.35 9.97
N ALA A 187 16.73 20.52 9.26
CA ALA A 187 18.18 20.47 9.39
C ALA A 187 18.82 21.83 9.02
N VAL A 188 18.32 22.51 7.98
CA VAL A 188 18.75 23.87 7.63
C VAL A 188 18.42 24.87 8.75
N CYS A 189 17.21 24.81 9.32
CA CYS A 189 16.81 25.66 10.44
C CYS A 189 17.71 25.46 11.67
N ILE A 190 17.92 24.20 12.10
CA ILE A 190 18.76 23.86 13.26
C ILE A 190 20.22 24.25 13.01
N GLY A 191 20.76 23.92 11.83
CA GLY A 191 22.14 24.25 11.48
C GLY A 191 22.39 25.76 11.49
N THR A 192 21.47 26.53 10.91
CA THR A 192 21.55 28.00 10.91
C THR A 192 21.41 28.57 12.32
N ALA A 193 20.45 28.08 13.11
CA ALA A 193 20.22 28.50 14.48
C ALA A 193 21.43 28.20 15.38
N GLY A 194 22.01 27.00 15.29
CA GLY A 194 23.18 26.59 16.05
C GLY A 194 24.43 27.39 15.66
N TYR A 195 24.63 27.66 14.37
CA TYR A 195 25.72 28.50 13.89
C TYR A 195 25.61 29.93 14.42
N CYS A 196 24.44 30.57 14.30
CA CYS A 196 24.22 31.92 14.81
C CYS A 196 24.33 31.99 16.34
N LEU A 197 23.85 30.98 17.07
CA LEU A 197 24.03 30.89 18.52
C LEU A 197 25.51 30.86 18.90
N ALA A 198 26.30 30.04 18.21
CA ALA A 198 27.73 29.95 18.46
C ALA A 198 28.46 31.27 18.18
N LEU A 199 28.05 32.03 17.15
CA LEU A 199 28.57 33.36 16.89
C LEU A 199 28.16 34.36 17.99
N GLN A 200 26.89 34.40 18.38
CA GLN A 200 26.39 35.28 19.45
C GLN A 200 27.10 35.02 20.77
N GLN A 201 27.36 33.76 21.11
CA GLN A 201 28.11 33.38 22.31
C GLN A 201 29.57 33.84 22.27
N ARG A 202 30.25 33.70 21.13
CA ARG A 202 31.62 34.20 20.94
C ARG A 202 31.73 35.71 21.10
N GLU A 203 30.63 36.43 20.84
CA GLU A 203 30.54 37.88 20.91
C GLU A 203 30.03 38.39 22.27
N GLY A 204 29.77 37.49 23.22
CA GLY A 204 29.25 37.84 24.54
C GLY A 204 27.82 38.39 24.51
N MET A 205 27.05 38.13 23.45
CA MET A 205 25.64 38.50 23.37
C MET A 205 24.79 37.64 24.30
N SER A 206 23.68 38.21 24.80
CA SER A 206 22.68 37.44 25.54
C SER A 206 22.02 36.39 24.65
N VAL A 207 21.58 35.29 25.27
CA VAL A 207 20.94 34.17 24.56
C VAL A 207 19.59 34.61 24.00
N ASP A 208 19.42 34.49 22.69
CA ASP A 208 18.17 34.79 22.02
C ASP A 208 17.13 33.67 22.21
N GLY A 209 16.05 33.97 22.92
CA GLY A 209 14.95 33.02 23.17
C GLY A 209 14.32 32.47 21.89
N ARG A 210 14.36 33.19 20.76
CA ARG A 210 13.85 32.72 19.47
C ARG A 210 14.71 31.60 18.90
N ILE A 211 16.02 31.68 19.07
CA ILE A 211 16.97 30.65 18.67
C ILE A 211 16.78 29.40 19.55
N VAL A 212 16.61 29.60 20.86
CA VAL A 212 16.33 28.49 21.80
C VAL A 212 15.05 27.77 21.40
N ALA A 213 13.96 28.51 21.15
CA ALA A 213 12.71 27.93 20.68
C ALA A 213 12.85 27.18 19.35
N MET A 214 13.64 27.72 18.40
CA MET A 214 13.93 27.07 17.12
C MET A 214 14.68 25.75 17.30
N LEU A 215 15.70 25.71 18.16
CA LEU A 215 16.47 24.50 18.43
C LEU A 215 15.62 23.45 19.15
N ALA A 216 14.79 23.86 20.10
CA ALA A 216 13.90 22.95 20.84
C ALA A 216 12.82 22.34 19.93
N LEU A 217 12.07 23.18 19.20
CA LEU A 217 11.02 22.72 18.28
C LEU A 217 11.62 21.96 17.10
N GLY A 218 12.69 22.49 16.51
CA GLY A 218 13.41 21.85 15.41
C GLY A 218 13.96 20.49 15.82
N GLY A 219 14.58 20.37 16.99
CA GLY A 219 15.09 19.09 17.50
C GLY A 219 13.98 18.05 17.68
N LEU A 220 12.85 18.45 18.28
CA LEU A 220 11.70 17.58 18.47
C LEU A 220 11.15 17.09 17.12
N PHE A 221 10.76 18.00 16.23
CA PHE A 221 10.20 17.63 14.92
C PHE A 221 11.22 16.94 14.02
N GLY A 222 12.50 17.31 14.11
CA GLY A 222 13.61 16.70 13.39
C GLY A 222 13.76 15.23 13.76
N PHE A 223 13.77 14.91 15.05
CA PHE A 223 13.84 13.52 15.51
C PHE A 223 12.68 12.67 14.96
N PHE A 224 11.44 13.16 15.08
CA PHE A 224 10.26 12.45 14.59
C PHE A 224 10.29 12.28 13.06
N THR A 225 10.60 13.34 12.31
CA THR A 225 10.61 13.29 10.84
C THR A 225 11.72 12.40 10.30
N ILE A 226 12.91 12.40 10.91
CA ILE A 226 14.01 11.49 10.57
C ILE A 226 13.61 10.04 10.88
N GLY A 227 13.08 9.76 12.08
CA GLY A 227 12.66 8.41 12.46
C GLY A 227 11.59 7.83 11.53
N MET A 228 10.59 8.64 11.18
CA MET A 228 9.53 8.25 10.23
C MET A 228 10.08 8.05 8.82
N THR A 229 11.02 8.88 8.37
CA THR A 229 11.70 8.72 7.08
C THR A 229 12.48 7.42 7.02
N MET A 230 13.31 7.14 8.03
CA MET A 230 14.11 5.92 8.10
C MET A 230 13.24 4.66 8.13
N THR A 231 12.15 4.69 8.89
CA THR A 231 11.19 3.58 8.96
C THR A 231 10.52 3.36 7.60
N SER A 232 10.09 4.43 6.94
CA SER A 232 9.47 4.35 5.61
C SER A 232 10.47 3.81 4.56
N LEU A 233 11.73 4.26 4.61
CA LEU A 233 12.79 3.74 3.74
C LEU A 233 13.01 2.25 3.98
N LYS A 234 13.09 1.81 5.23
CA LYS A 234 13.19 0.39 5.57
C LYS A 234 12.04 -0.40 4.95
N TYR A 235 10.80 0.08 5.05
CA TYR A 235 9.63 -0.61 4.47
C TYR A 235 9.68 -0.68 2.95
N VAL A 236 10.16 0.38 2.29
CA VAL A 236 10.38 0.40 0.85
C VAL A 236 11.46 -0.61 0.45
N PHE A 237 12.58 -0.69 1.19
CA PHE A 237 13.66 -1.63 0.91
C PHE A 237 13.30 -3.08 1.21
N ASP A 238 12.45 -3.34 2.19
CA ASP A 238 11.99 -4.69 2.55
C ASP A 238 10.71 -5.10 1.78
N ASN A 239 10.11 -4.18 1.01
CA ASN A 239 8.80 -4.31 0.34
C ASN A 239 7.66 -4.77 1.28
N ILE A 240 7.63 -4.21 2.48
CA ILE A 240 6.59 -4.45 3.49
C ILE A 240 5.76 -3.18 3.72
N THR A 241 4.57 -3.33 4.26
CA THR A 241 3.74 -2.24 4.78
C THR A 241 3.72 -2.28 6.32
N ASN A 242 3.25 -1.22 6.95
CA ASN A 242 2.95 -1.16 8.37
C ASN A 242 2.05 -2.32 8.82
N ILE A 243 1.07 -2.71 7.99
CA ILE A 243 0.17 -3.83 8.28
C ILE A 243 0.96 -5.15 8.31
N ASP A 244 1.90 -5.35 7.39
CA ASP A 244 2.74 -6.54 7.34
C ASP A 244 3.65 -6.61 8.59
N VAL A 245 4.19 -5.47 9.03
CA VAL A 245 5.06 -5.40 10.24
C VAL A 245 4.30 -5.67 11.53
N LEU A 246 3.06 -5.22 11.65
CA LEU A 246 2.24 -5.52 12.84
C LEU A 246 1.92 -7.02 12.96
N ARG A 247 2.14 -7.78 11.88
CA ARG A 247 1.93 -9.22 11.83
C ARG A 247 3.26 -9.95 11.58
N LYS A 248 4.28 -9.69 12.42
CA LYS A 248 5.63 -10.27 12.28
C LYS A 248 5.70 -11.80 12.16
N SER A 249 4.72 -12.52 12.69
CA SER A 249 4.61 -13.97 12.60
C SER A 249 3.55 -14.43 11.60
N GLN A 250 3.19 -13.57 10.64
CA GLN A 250 2.20 -13.91 9.63
C GLN A 250 2.75 -15.01 8.73
N GLU A 251 1.89 -15.99 8.50
CA GLU A 251 2.04 -16.99 7.46
C GLU A 251 1.09 -16.57 6.33
N PHE A 252 1.55 -16.70 5.09
CA PHE A 252 0.72 -16.51 3.91
C PHE A 252 0.34 -17.86 3.33
N PHE A 253 -0.91 -17.97 2.87
CA PHE A 253 -1.31 -19.06 1.99
C PHE A 253 -1.33 -18.50 0.56
N LEU A 254 -0.69 -19.24 -0.35
CA LEU A 254 -0.51 -18.85 -1.74
C LEU A 254 -1.10 -19.94 -2.63
N ALA A 255 -2.03 -19.55 -3.49
CA ALA A 255 -2.53 -20.41 -4.56
C ALA A 255 -1.56 -20.28 -5.75
N VAL A 256 -0.80 -21.33 -6.03
CA VAL A 256 0.19 -21.38 -7.11
C VAL A 256 -0.31 -22.30 -8.21
N ARG A 257 -0.39 -21.80 -9.45
CA ARG A 257 -0.86 -22.57 -10.60
C ARG A 257 -0.02 -23.82 -10.82
N VAL A 258 -0.68 -24.95 -11.07
CA VAL A 258 -0.10 -26.25 -11.41
C VAL A 258 -0.84 -26.86 -12.61
N PRO A 259 -0.23 -27.80 -13.37
CA PRO A 259 -0.90 -28.51 -14.45
C PRO A 259 -2.20 -29.19 -13.97
N LEU A 260 -3.22 -29.27 -14.84
CA LEU A 260 -4.51 -29.87 -14.46
C LEU A 260 -4.37 -31.35 -14.07
N ASP A 261 -3.47 -32.08 -14.74
CA ASP A 261 -3.25 -33.51 -14.53
C ASP A 261 -2.21 -33.80 -13.43
N SER A 262 -1.95 -32.83 -12.55
CA SER A 262 -1.01 -33.00 -11.43
C SER A 262 -1.49 -34.14 -10.51
N PRO A 263 -0.61 -35.12 -10.17
CA PRO A 263 -1.01 -36.23 -9.32
C PRO A 263 -1.36 -35.74 -7.90
N PRO A 264 -2.33 -36.39 -7.23
CA PRO A 264 -2.66 -36.05 -5.86
C PRO A 264 -1.45 -36.31 -4.94
N THR A 265 -1.21 -35.38 -4.01
CA THR A 265 -0.11 -35.44 -3.04
C THR A 265 -0.63 -35.13 -1.63
N GLN A 266 0.11 -35.60 -0.62
CA GLN A 266 -0.14 -35.28 0.79
C GLN A 266 0.53 -33.98 1.23
N GLN A 267 1.41 -33.40 0.41
CA GLN A 267 2.21 -32.21 0.78
C GLN A 267 1.39 -30.91 0.70
N TYR A 268 0.42 -30.84 -0.20
CA TYR A 268 -0.46 -29.69 -0.40
C TYR A 268 -1.81 -30.18 -0.93
N HIS A 269 -2.86 -29.40 -0.71
CA HIS A 269 -4.14 -29.63 -1.36
C HIS A 269 -4.26 -28.74 -2.60
N THR A 270 -5.12 -29.14 -3.53
CA THR A 270 -5.36 -28.41 -4.77
C THR A 270 -6.80 -27.90 -4.83
N ILE A 271 -6.99 -26.77 -5.50
CA ILE A 271 -8.28 -26.20 -5.82
C ILE A 271 -8.34 -25.92 -7.32
N THR A 272 -9.47 -26.24 -7.96
CA THR A 272 -9.67 -26.02 -9.39
C THR A 272 -10.74 -24.97 -9.59
N TYR A 273 -10.43 -23.97 -10.42
CA TYR A 273 -11.35 -22.93 -10.85
C TYR A 273 -11.75 -23.12 -12.32
N PRO A 274 -12.94 -22.65 -12.74
CA PRO A 274 -14.04 -22.17 -11.89
C PRO A 274 -14.51 -23.24 -10.89
N LEU A 275 -15.02 -22.80 -9.73
CA LEU A 275 -15.40 -23.71 -8.65
C LEU A 275 -16.53 -24.64 -9.10
N ALA A 276 -16.49 -25.90 -8.68
CA ALA A 276 -17.53 -26.86 -9.02
C ALA A 276 -18.87 -26.44 -8.38
N ARG A 277 -19.93 -26.41 -9.19
CA ARG A 277 -21.29 -26.18 -8.68
C ARG A 277 -21.77 -27.41 -7.90
N PRO A 278 -22.51 -27.23 -6.80
CA PRO A 278 -23.17 -28.34 -6.11
C PRO A 278 -24.04 -29.14 -7.09
N ALA A 279 -24.02 -30.48 -6.97
CA ALA A 279 -24.80 -31.36 -7.84
C ALA A 279 -26.30 -31.01 -7.75
N GLY A 280 -26.85 -30.46 -8.83
CA GLY A 280 -28.26 -30.01 -8.92
C GLY A 280 -28.49 -28.72 -9.73
N LEU A 281 -27.44 -27.93 -10.00
CA LEU A 281 -27.53 -26.64 -10.73
C LEU A 281 -26.66 -26.66 -12.01
N THR A 282 -27.07 -27.44 -13.01
CA THR A 282 -26.38 -27.58 -14.32
C THR A 282 -26.64 -26.44 -15.31
N ARG A 283 -27.25 -25.34 -14.87
CA ARG A 283 -27.65 -24.22 -15.73
C ARG A 283 -26.96 -22.93 -15.30
N GLY A 284 -26.41 -22.18 -16.26
CA GLY A 284 -25.90 -20.82 -16.01
C GLY A 284 -26.99 -19.86 -15.53
N PRO A 285 -26.65 -18.60 -15.17
CA PRO A 285 -27.61 -17.61 -14.68
C PRO A 285 -28.81 -17.37 -15.60
N ASN A 286 -28.68 -17.68 -16.90
CA ASN A 286 -29.74 -17.59 -17.91
C ASN A 286 -30.33 -18.95 -18.36
N GLY A 287 -30.11 -20.05 -17.63
CA GLY A 287 -30.65 -21.35 -18.02
C GLY A 287 -29.91 -22.05 -19.18
N GLN A 288 -28.81 -21.47 -19.69
CA GLN A 288 -28.01 -22.04 -20.77
C GLN A 288 -27.05 -23.12 -20.26
N PRO A 289 -26.76 -24.17 -21.07
CA PRO A 289 -25.65 -25.09 -20.82
C PRO A 289 -24.34 -24.32 -20.72
N LEU A 290 -23.44 -24.75 -19.84
CA LEU A 290 -22.05 -24.26 -19.79
C LEU A 290 -21.46 -24.30 -21.21
N ALA A 291 -20.89 -23.18 -21.67
CA ALA A 291 -20.27 -23.17 -22.99
C ALA A 291 -19.07 -24.12 -22.96
N PRO A 292 -18.82 -24.92 -24.01
CA PRO A 292 -17.61 -25.77 -24.10
C PRO A 292 -16.29 -24.98 -23.93
N ARG A 293 -16.36 -23.65 -24.13
CA ARG A 293 -15.29 -22.70 -23.86
C ARG A 293 -14.93 -22.57 -22.37
N ASP A 294 -15.89 -22.72 -21.46
CA ASP A 294 -15.69 -22.58 -20.02
C ASP A 294 -15.01 -23.83 -19.44
N ASP A 295 -15.27 -25.01 -20.03
CA ASP A 295 -14.55 -26.25 -19.71
C ASP A 295 -13.07 -26.22 -20.12
N LEU A 296 -12.70 -25.40 -21.12
CA LEU A 296 -11.32 -25.20 -21.59
C LEU A 296 -10.53 -24.17 -20.76
N ALA A 297 -11.17 -23.45 -19.84
CA ALA A 297 -10.53 -22.41 -19.03
C ALA A 297 -10.25 -22.84 -17.59
N ARG A 298 -10.30 -24.15 -17.31
CA ARG A 298 -10.05 -24.69 -15.97
C ARG A 298 -8.60 -24.48 -15.56
N ARG A 299 -8.38 -24.07 -14.32
CA ARG A 299 -7.04 -23.87 -13.76
C ARG A 299 -6.96 -24.45 -12.37
N THR A 300 -5.95 -25.29 -12.16
CA THR A 300 -5.68 -25.93 -10.88
C THR A 300 -4.57 -25.18 -10.15
N PHE A 301 -4.75 -24.97 -8.86
CA PHE A 301 -3.81 -24.30 -7.98
C PHE A 301 -3.46 -25.20 -6.80
N ALA A 302 -2.17 -25.30 -6.51
CA ALA A 302 -1.67 -25.86 -5.27
C ALA A 302 -1.67 -24.78 -4.19
N VAL A 303 -2.21 -25.09 -3.03
CA VAL A 303 -2.28 -24.14 -1.90
C VAL A 303 -1.08 -24.37 -1.00
N LEU A 304 -0.15 -23.44 -1.03
CA LEU A 304 1.13 -23.52 -0.32
C LEU A 304 1.12 -22.58 0.88
N ARG A 305 1.73 -23.00 1.99
CA ARG A 305 1.90 -22.19 3.18
C ARG A 305 3.34 -21.69 3.27
N THR A 306 3.52 -20.41 3.58
CA THR A 306 4.86 -19.87 3.89
C THR A 306 5.23 -20.15 5.34
N ASP A 307 6.52 -20.17 5.63
CA ASP A 307 6.99 -20.16 7.02
C ASP A 307 6.81 -18.76 7.62
N LYS A 308 6.84 -18.70 8.96
CA LYS A 308 6.63 -17.45 9.71
C LYS A 308 7.67 -16.41 9.33
N GLY A 309 7.20 -15.25 8.87
CA GLY A 309 8.04 -14.10 8.54
C GLY A 309 8.64 -14.14 7.12
N GLU A 310 8.38 -15.17 6.32
CA GLU A 310 8.75 -15.15 4.91
C GLU A 310 7.90 -14.11 4.15
N ASN A 311 8.55 -13.27 3.33
CA ASN A 311 7.89 -12.22 2.54
C ASN A 311 7.79 -12.63 1.05
N PRO A 312 6.59 -12.93 0.53
CA PRO A 312 6.40 -13.29 -0.87
C PRO A 312 6.75 -12.18 -1.86
N TRP A 313 6.79 -10.91 -1.43
CA TRP A 313 7.02 -9.75 -2.30
C TRP A 313 8.45 -9.19 -2.20
N ASP A 314 9.34 -9.81 -1.42
CA ASP A 314 10.74 -9.36 -1.36
C ASP A 314 11.49 -9.72 -2.65
N LEU A 315 11.85 -8.72 -3.45
CA LEU A 315 12.60 -8.84 -4.70
C LEU A 315 14.11 -8.58 -4.50
N GLY A 316 14.55 -8.33 -3.26
CA GLY A 316 15.83 -7.75 -2.92
C GLY A 316 15.79 -6.22 -2.88
N ALA A 317 16.59 -5.63 -1.98
CA ALA A 317 16.52 -4.22 -1.59
C ALA A 317 16.37 -3.23 -2.75
N TRP A 318 17.20 -3.37 -3.79
CA TRP A 318 17.18 -2.43 -4.92
C TRP A 318 15.96 -2.57 -5.82
N ARG A 319 15.51 -3.80 -6.05
CA ARG A 319 14.29 -4.04 -6.84
C ARG A 319 13.06 -3.60 -6.07
N ASN A 320 13.01 -3.88 -4.76
CA ASN A 320 11.97 -3.38 -3.86
C ASN A 320 11.86 -1.86 -3.92
N PHE A 321 12.99 -1.16 -3.80
CA PHE A 321 13.03 0.30 -3.93
C PHE A 321 12.45 0.77 -5.26
N LYS A 322 12.84 0.14 -6.38
CA LYS A 322 12.32 0.48 -7.72
C LYS A 322 10.83 0.19 -7.91
N THR A 323 10.23 -0.76 -7.18
CA THR A 323 8.77 -0.98 -7.26
C THR A 323 7.99 0.25 -6.79
N VAL A 324 8.56 1.04 -5.88
CA VAL A 324 7.96 2.25 -5.32
C VAL A 324 8.44 3.50 -6.07
N MET A 325 9.75 3.62 -6.26
CA MET A 325 10.40 4.83 -6.75
C MET A 325 10.53 4.88 -8.28
N GLY A 326 10.44 3.74 -8.97
CA GLY A 326 10.65 3.65 -10.40
C GLY A 326 12.13 3.63 -10.82
N ASN A 327 12.36 3.68 -12.13
CA ASN A 327 13.70 3.51 -12.71
C ASN A 327 14.45 4.84 -12.95
N ASN A 328 13.78 5.98 -12.87
CA ASN A 328 14.37 7.28 -13.17
C ASN A 328 14.82 7.99 -11.88
N ALA A 329 16.14 8.15 -11.70
CA ALA A 329 16.72 8.77 -10.53
C ALA A 329 16.29 10.24 -10.31
N LEU A 330 16.05 10.99 -11.39
CA LEU A 330 15.57 12.37 -11.30
C LEU A 330 14.14 12.44 -10.75
N GLU A 331 13.31 11.44 -11.06
CA GLU A 331 11.93 11.36 -10.60
C GLU A 331 11.84 10.93 -9.13
N TRP A 332 12.88 10.32 -8.56
CA TRP A 332 12.89 9.94 -7.14
C TRP A 332 12.78 11.15 -6.21
N LEU A 333 13.23 12.31 -6.68
CA LEU A 333 13.23 13.55 -5.92
C LEU A 333 12.03 14.45 -6.22
N LEU A 334 11.09 14.01 -7.08
CA LEU A 334 10.00 14.85 -7.54
C LEU A 334 8.64 14.19 -7.28
N PRO A 335 7.71 14.86 -6.58
CA PRO A 335 6.39 14.31 -6.25
C PRO A 335 5.42 14.38 -7.45
N ILE A 336 5.78 13.79 -8.60
CA ILE A 336 5.04 13.94 -9.87
C ILE A 336 4.39 12.63 -10.33
N ARG A 337 5.14 11.51 -10.41
CA ARG A 337 4.61 10.26 -10.95
C ARG A 337 4.07 9.30 -9.89
N HIS A 338 3.05 8.55 -10.26
CA HIS A 338 2.58 7.44 -9.43
C HIS A 338 3.63 6.34 -9.41
N SER A 339 3.72 5.64 -8.27
CA SER A 339 4.63 4.52 -8.12
C SER A 339 4.29 3.39 -9.10
N PRO A 340 5.29 2.68 -9.66
CA PRO A 340 5.05 1.54 -10.54
C PRO A 340 4.16 0.46 -9.93
N CYS A 341 4.25 0.24 -8.61
CA CYS A 341 3.42 -0.74 -7.90
C CYS A 341 1.92 -0.39 -7.83
N CYS A 342 1.47 0.69 -8.46
CA CYS A 342 0.05 1.01 -8.64
C CYS A 342 -0.57 0.34 -9.89
N ASN A 343 0.24 -0.32 -10.73
CA ASN A 343 -0.25 -1.12 -11.85
C ASN A 343 -0.50 -2.57 -11.39
N HIS A 344 -1.68 -3.09 -11.70
CA HIS A 344 -2.14 -4.42 -11.29
C HIS A 344 -2.63 -5.27 -12.46
N ASP A 345 -2.26 -4.91 -13.70
CA ASP A 345 -2.74 -5.58 -14.91
C ASP A 345 -1.93 -6.83 -15.27
N SER A 346 -0.98 -7.22 -14.41
CA SER A 346 -0.10 -8.37 -14.66
C SER A 346 -0.85 -9.70 -14.51
N PRO A 347 -0.74 -10.63 -15.47
CA PRO A 347 -1.31 -11.96 -15.36
C PRO A 347 -0.56 -12.84 -14.34
N LYS A 348 0.60 -12.42 -13.81
CA LYS A 348 1.34 -13.21 -12.83
C LYS A 348 0.77 -13.08 -11.40
N GLY A 349 0.20 -11.92 -11.08
CA GLY A 349 -0.16 -11.52 -9.72
C GLY A 349 -0.49 -10.03 -9.64
N ASP A 350 -1.16 -9.60 -8.57
CA ASP A 350 -1.45 -8.16 -8.35
C ASP A 350 -0.18 -7.34 -8.05
N TYR A 351 0.87 -8.00 -7.54
CA TYR A 351 2.21 -7.45 -7.32
C TYR A 351 3.25 -8.49 -7.74
N GLU A 352 4.45 -8.02 -8.07
CA GLU A 352 5.55 -8.93 -8.40
C GLU A 352 5.94 -9.76 -7.18
N PHE A 353 6.03 -11.08 -7.37
CA PHE A 353 6.49 -12.02 -6.36
C PHE A 353 8.01 -12.25 -6.45
N GLY A 354 8.62 -12.46 -5.29
CA GLY A 354 10.06 -12.66 -5.10
C GLY A 354 10.57 -14.09 -5.33
N PRO A 355 11.85 -14.33 -5.02
CA PRO A 355 12.49 -15.63 -5.15
C PRO A 355 11.90 -16.68 -4.19
N LEU A 356 11.06 -16.26 -3.23
CA LEU A 356 10.32 -17.16 -2.38
C LEU A 356 9.39 -18.09 -3.17
N ILE A 357 8.78 -17.64 -4.27
CA ILE A 357 7.87 -18.51 -5.04
C ILE A 357 8.60 -19.72 -5.66
N PRO A 358 9.72 -19.55 -6.40
CA PRO A 358 10.54 -20.69 -6.81
C PRO A 358 10.98 -21.59 -5.64
N GLU A 359 11.29 -21.00 -4.48
CA GLU A 359 11.71 -21.77 -3.32
C GLU A 359 10.58 -22.60 -2.72
N LEU A 360 9.36 -22.05 -2.63
CA LEU A 360 8.17 -22.80 -2.22
C LEU A 360 7.82 -23.90 -3.22
N LYS A 361 7.94 -23.62 -4.53
CA LYS A 361 7.77 -24.64 -5.58
C LYS A 361 8.71 -25.83 -5.35
N ARG A 362 9.97 -25.57 -4.98
CA ARG A 362 10.97 -26.60 -4.64
C ARG A 362 10.64 -27.32 -3.32
N ARG A 363 10.31 -26.55 -2.27
CA ARG A 363 10.00 -27.05 -0.92
C ARG A 363 8.83 -28.03 -0.92
N TYR A 364 7.81 -27.74 -1.71
CA TYR A 364 6.60 -28.55 -1.89
C TYR A 364 6.65 -29.47 -3.11
N GLN A 365 7.78 -29.55 -3.81
CA GLN A 365 7.99 -30.44 -4.96
C GLN A 365 6.90 -30.30 -6.03
N LEU A 366 6.59 -29.06 -6.40
CA LEU A 366 5.53 -28.77 -7.38
C LEU A 366 5.95 -29.28 -8.77
N PRO A 367 5.01 -29.86 -9.54
CA PRO A 367 5.24 -30.18 -10.94
C PRO A 367 5.51 -28.88 -11.72
N GLU A 368 6.47 -28.94 -12.64
CA GLU A 368 6.73 -27.82 -13.54
C GLU A 368 5.54 -27.66 -14.50
N LEU A 369 5.09 -26.41 -14.65
CA LEU A 369 4.24 -26.05 -15.77
C LEU A 369 5.12 -26.15 -17.02
N LYS A 370 4.75 -27.01 -17.97
CA LYS A 370 5.35 -26.97 -19.30
C LYS A 370 4.95 -25.63 -19.92
N ASP A 371 5.90 -24.70 -19.99
CA ASP A 371 5.74 -23.54 -20.84
C ASP A 371 5.73 -24.04 -22.29
N ASP A 372 4.66 -23.77 -23.04
CA ASP A 372 4.71 -23.88 -24.50
C ASP A 372 5.77 -22.87 -24.98
N ASP A 373 6.85 -23.43 -25.52
CA ASP A 373 8.02 -22.81 -26.14
C ASP A 373 9.06 -22.10 -25.26
N GLY A 374 10.29 -22.59 -25.39
CA GLY A 374 11.51 -21.99 -24.89
C GLY A 374 11.77 -20.62 -25.49
N SER A 375 11.18 -19.58 -24.93
CA SER A 375 11.76 -18.25 -24.91
C SER A 375 11.24 -17.50 -23.68
N ALA A 376 12.16 -16.82 -22.99
CA ALA A 376 11.76 -15.83 -22.02
C ALA A 376 10.78 -14.84 -22.69
N THR A 377 9.71 -14.50 -21.99
CA THR A 377 8.67 -13.50 -22.35
C THR A 377 7.69 -13.87 -23.47
N SER A 378 6.50 -14.36 -23.10
CA SER A 378 5.20 -13.83 -23.56
C SER A 378 4.09 -14.77 -23.09
N GLY A 379 3.12 -14.24 -22.33
CA GLY A 379 1.94 -14.99 -21.91
C GLY A 379 0.94 -15.13 -23.06
N ASN A 380 0.50 -16.37 -23.31
CA ASN A 380 -0.86 -16.73 -23.69
C ASN A 380 -0.92 -18.25 -23.87
N GLY A 381 -1.37 -18.96 -22.84
CA GLY A 381 -1.58 -20.41 -22.90
C GLY A 381 -2.88 -20.80 -22.19
N ILE A 382 -3.95 -20.92 -22.97
CA ILE A 382 -5.12 -21.72 -22.61
C ILE A 382 -4.72 -23.15 -22.93
N GLU A 383 -4.59 -24.00 -21.91
CA GLU A 383 -4.23 -25.41 -22.08
C GLU A 383 -5.44 -26.14 -22.71
N MET A 384 -5.41 -26.31 -24.03
CA MET A 384 -6.46 -27.06 -24.75
C MET A 384 -6.22 -28.56 -24.58
N ARG A 385 -7.21 -29.25 -24.02
CA ARG A 385 -7.20 -30.71 -23.94
C ARG A 385 -7.31 -31.31 -25.34
N GLU A 386 -6.24 -31.93 -25.84
CA GLU A 386 -6.28 -32.67 -27.10
C GLU A 386 -7.28 -33.82 -27.01
N ARG A 387 -8.23 -33.85 -27.95
CA ARG A 387 -9.16 -34.98 -28.11
C ARG A 387 -8.40 -36.17 -28.70
N SER A 388 -8.17 -37.19 -27.89
CA SER A 388 -7.79 -38.52 -28.37
C SER A 388 -8.95 -39.12 -29.16
N HIS A 389 -8.89 -39.00 -30.48
CA HIS A 389 -9.76 -39.75 -31.39
C HIS A 389 -9.35 -41.23 -31.35
N ALA A 390 -10.12 -42.04 -30.62
CA ALA A 390 -10.13 -43.48 -30.81
C ALA A 390 -10.62 -43.79 -32.24
N ARG A 391 -9.72 -44.28 -33.10
CA ARG A 391 -10.08 -44.86 -34.39
C ARG A 391 -10.71 -46.23 -34.13
N ARG A 392 -11.90 -46.43 -34.70
CA ARG A 392 -12.54 -47.73 -34.91
C ARG A 392 -11.72 -48.58 -35.86
#